data_AF-A0A8J2TFY3-F1
#
_entry.id   AF-A0A8J2TFY3-F1
#
_cell.length_a   1.000
_cell.length_b   1.000
_cell.length_c   1.000
_cell.angle_alpha   90.00
_cell.angle_beta   90.00
_cell.angle_gamma   90.00
#
_symmetry.space_group_name_H-M   'P 1'
#
loop_
_entity.id
_entity.type
_entity.pdbx_description
1 polymer ?
#
loop_
_entity_poly.entity_id
_entity_poly.type
_entity_poly.pdbx_seq_one_letter_code
_entity_poly.pdbx_strand_id
1 'polypeptide(L)' 'MNKGELVDQIAQKAMVTKKQADAVLTAAIEAIMEAVSTMIK' A
#
# COMPACT_ATOMS: atom_id res chain seq x y z
N MET A 1 10.31 -0.59 -10.83
CA MET A 1 9.54 -0.66 -9.58
C MET A 1 8.07 -0.45 -9.84
N ASN A 2 7.31 -1.55 -9.97
CA ASN A 2 5.85 -1.58 -10.05
C ASN A 2 5.22 -2.00 -8.70
N LYS A 3 3.88 -2.09 -8.62
CA LYS A 3 3.18 -2.51 -7.38
C LYS A 3 3.68 -3.86 -6.85
N GLY A 4 3.84 -4.87 -7.71
CA GLY A 4 4.29 -6.21 -7.31
C GLY A 4 5.71 -6.20 -6.75
N GLU A 5 6.63 -5.48 -7.40
CA GLU A 5 8.02 -5.33 -6.93
C GLU A 5 8.10 -4.60 -5.58
N LEU A 6 7.19 -3.65 -5.32
CA LEU A 6 7.10 -2.97 -4.02
C LEU A 6 6.50 -3.87 -2.93
N VAL A 7 5.43 -4.62 -3.24
CA VAL A 7 4.83 -5.61 -2.31
C VAL A 7 5.86 -6.64 -1.89
N ASP A 8 6.70 -7.10 -2.82
CA ASP A 8 7.77 -8.05 -2.53
C ASP A 8 8.81 -7.49 -1.55
N GLN A 9 9.22 -6.23 -1.74
CA GLN A 9 10.15 -5.57 -0.83
C GLN A 9 9.53 -5.32 0.55
N ILE A 10 8.26 -4.93 0.63
CA ILE A 10 7.56 -4.74 1.91
C ILE A 10 7.44 -6.07 2.65
N ALA A 11 7.03 -7.13 1.96
CA ALA A 11 6.91 -8.46 2.55
C ALA A 11 8.24 -8.94 3.15
N GLN A 12 9.35 -8.75 2.43
CA GLN A 12 10.68 -9.10 2.94
C GLN A 12 11.11 -8.23 4.13
N LYS A 13 10.95 -6.90 4.03
CA LYS A 13 11.42 -5.96 5.07
C LYS A 13 10.61 -6.05 6.36
N ALA A 14 9.31 -6.25 6.26
CA ALA A 14 8.40 -6.32 7.40
C ALA A 14 8.17 -7.76 7.89
N MET A 15 8.77 -8.77 7.23
CA MET A 15 8.59 -10.20 7.55
C MET A 15 7.11 -10.62 7.56
N VAL A 16 6.34 -10.17 6.57
CA VAL A 16 4.93 -10.51 6.39
C VAL A 16 4.72 -11.24 5.06
N THR A 17 3.55 -11.86 4.89
CA THR A 17 3.21 -12.48 3.60
C THR A 17 2.96 -11.40 2.53
N LYS A 18 3.21 -11.74 1.26
CA LYS A 18 2.87 -10.85 0.13
C LYS A 18 1.40 -10.42 0.14
N LYS A 19 0.49 -11.32 0.55
CA LYS A 19 -0.95 -11.03 0.67
C LYS A 19 -1.23 -9.96 1.74
N GLN A 20 -0.59 -10.04 2.89
CA GLN A 20 -0.73 -9.02 3.93
C GLN A 20 -0.14 -7.68 3.48
N ALA A 21 1.04 -7.70 2.85
CA ALA A 21 1.67 -6.50 2.32
C ALA A 21 0.80 -5.82 1.25
N ASP A 22 0.22 -6.58 0.31
CA ASP A 22 -0.67 -6.06 -0.72
C ASP A 22 -1.95 -5.45 -0.14
N ALA A 23 -2.57 -6.12 0.84
CA ALA A 23 -3.78 -5.63 1.49
C ALA A 23 -3.53 -4.29 2.21
N VAL A 24 -2.45 -4.20 3.00
CA VAL A 24 -2.12 -2.98 3.75
C VAL A 24 -1.69 -1.86 2.81
N LEU A 25 -0.88 -2.15 1.78
CA LEU A 25 -0.46 -1.16 0.79
C LEU A 25 -1.66 -0.58 0.04
N THR A 26 -2.61 -1.43 -0.36
CA THR A 26 -3.83 -1.01 -1.05
C THR A 26 -4.67 -0.11 -0.15
N ALA A 27 -4.94 -0.53 1.09
CA ALA A 27 -5.70 0.26 2.05
C ALA A 27 -5.02 1.63 2.35
N ALA A 28 -3.70 1.66 2.45
CA ALA A 28 -2.96 2.91 2.66
C ALA A 28 -3.10 3.88 1.47
N ILE A 29 -3.04 3.38 0.24
CA ILE A 29 -3.23 4.21 -0.97
C ILE A 29 -4.67 4.74 -1.03
N GLU A 30 -5.67 3.90 -0.74
CA GLU A 30 -7.07 4.32 -0.66
C GLU A 30 -7.29 5.42 0.38
N ALA A 31 -6.76 5.26 1.59
CA ALA A 31 -6.85 6.27 2.64
C ALA A 31 -6.18 7.59 2.24
N ILE A 32 -5.04 7.55 1.54
CA ILE A 32 -4.37 8.74 1.01
C ILE A 32 -5.23 9.42 -0.06
N MET A 33 -5.79 8.64 -1.00
CA MET A 33 -6.64 9.18 -2.06
C MET A 33 -7.90 9.84 -1.49
N GLU A 34 -8.52 9.23 -0.50
CA GLU A 34 -9.67 9.79 0.21
C GLU A 34 -9.29 11.11 0.89
N ALA A 35 -8.24 11.10 1.71
CA ALA A 35 -7.78 12.28 2.42
C ALA A 35 -7.51 13.45 1.47
N VAL A 36 -6.74 13.23 0.39
CA VAL A 36 -6.44 14.27 -0.61
C VAL A 36 -7.71 14.76 -1.30
N SER A 37 -8.62 13.85 -1.67
CA SER A 37 -9.88 14.22 -2.32
C SER A 37 -10.79 15.06 -1.42
N THR A 38 -10.75 14.84 -0.11
CA THR A 38 -11.50 15.64 0.87
C THR A 38 -10.88 17.00 1.13
N MET A 39 -9.57 17.18 0.93
CA MET A 39 -8.89 18.47 1.09
C MET A 39 -9.17 19.47 -0.04
N ILE A 40 -9.63 19.00 -1.21
CA ILE A 40 -9.84 19.82 -2.41
C ILE A 40 -11.32 20.23 -2.58
N LYS A 41 -12.22 19.70 -1.74
CA LYS A 41 -13.64 20.08 -1.68
C LYS A 41 -13.87 21.15 -0.62
#